data_AF-A0A2D4G843-F1
#
_entry.id   AF-A0A2D4G843-F1
#
_cell.length_a   1.000
_cell.length_b   1.000
_cell.length_c   1.000
_cell.angle_alpha   90.00
_cell.angle_beta   90.00
_cell.angle_gamma   90.00
#
_symmetry.space_group_name_H-M   'P 1'
#
loop_
_entity.id
_entity.type
_entity.pdbx_description
1 polymer ?
#
loop_
_entity_poly.entity_id
_entity_poly.type
_entity_poly.pdbx_seq_one_letter_code
_entity_poly.pdbx_strand_id
1 'polypeptide(L)'
;GFKLDENVQFHLYISTSPCGDARIFSPHEAAQEDQGDRHPNRKARGQLRTKIESGEGTIPVRSTTTIQTWDGVLQGERLLTMSCSDKIARWNVLGIQGALLSLFVEPIYLSSIILGSLYHGDHLSRAAYQRIAEIEDLPSLYVLN
;
A
#
# COMPACT_ATOMS: atom_id res chain seq x y z
N GLY A 1 -10.05 19.74 -17.49
CA GLY A 1 -10.90 18.94 -16.59
C GLY A 1 -11.31 19.79 -15.41
N PHE A 2 -11.70 19.15 -14.32
CA PHE A 2 -12.04 19.76 -13.04
C PHE A 2 -10.92 19.51 -12.02
N LYS A 3 -10.87 20.34 -10.98
CA LYS A 3 -9.99 20.16 -9.82
C LYS A 3 -10.79 20.39 -8.54
N LEU A 4 -10.26 19.93 -7.42
CA LEU A 4 -10.85 20.22 -6.12
C LEU A 4 -10.69 21.71 -5.77
N ASP A 5 -11.63 22.22 -4.98
CA ASP A 5 -11.48 23.53 -4.34
C ASP A 5 -10.35 23.49 -3.30
N GLU A 6 -9.68 24.63 -3.09
CA GLU A 6 -8.40 24.72 -2.34
C GLU A 6 -8.46 24.17 -0.91
N ASN A 7 -9.64 24.15 -0.28
CA ASN A 7 -9.81 23.73 1.12
C ASN A 7 -10.49 22.38 1.28
N VAL A 8 -10.67 21.61 0.19
CA VAL A 8 -11.29 20.29 0.25
C VAL A 8 -10.22 19.21 0.43
N GLN A 9 -10.31 18.47 1.52
CA GLN A 9 -9.38 17.39 1.86
C GLN A 9 -10.13 16.09 2.18
N PHE A 10 -9.47 14.97 1.91
CA PHE A 10 -9.99 13.64 2.21
C PHE A 10 -9.07 12.91 3.18
N HIS A 11 -9.66 12.29 4.20
CA HIS A 11 -8.95 11.57 5.24
C HIS A 11 -9.44 10.13 5.32
N LEU A 12 -8.53 9.17 5.27
CA LEU A 12 -8.84 7.74 5.37
C LEU A 12 -8.66 7.28 6.80
N TYR A 13 -9.74 6.76 7.41
CA TYR A 13 -9.66 6.03 8.67
C TYR A 13 -9.72 4.53 8.42
N ILE A 14 -8.83 3.78 9.08
CA ILE A 14 -8.86 2.32 9.13
C ILE A 14 -8.76 1.91 10.60
N SER A 15 -9.68 1.05 11.06
CA SER A 15 -9.72 0.62 12.46
C SER A 15 -8.44 -0.09 12.93
N THR A 16 -7.62 -0.57 12.01
CA THR A 16 -6.36 -1.27 12.27
C THR A 16 -5.40 -1.15 11.08
N SER A 17 -4.08 -1.23 11.31
CA SER A 17 -3.06 -1.12 10.24
C SER A 17 -3.37 -1.96 9.00
N PRO A 18 -3.24 -1.41 7.77
CA PRO A 18 -3.64 -2.10 6.55
C PRO A 18 -2.86 -3.39 6.35
N CYS A 19 -3.54 -4.46 5.94
CA CYS A 19 -2.86 -5.74 5.65
C CYS A 19 -1.76 -5.56 4.61
N GLY A 20 -0.67 -6.32 4.74
CA GLY A 20 0.53 -6.16 3.93
C GLY A 20 1.69 -5.63 4.75
N ASP A 21 2.62 -4.91 4.11
CA ASP A 21 3.88 -4.45 4.71
C ASP A 21 3.70 -3.60 5.99
N ALA A 22 2.64 -2.78 6.07
CA ALA A 22 2.38 -1.94 7.24
C ALA A 22 2.08 -2.74 8.51
N ARG A 23 1.79 -4.04 8.38
CA ARG A 23 1.51 -4.97 9.48
C ARG A 23 2.60 -6.05 9.65
N ILE A 24 3.73 -5.96 8.92
CA ILE A 24 4.85 -6.90 9.06
C ILE A 24 5.85 -6.39 10.11
N PHE A 25 5.42 -6.49 11.37
CA PHE A 25 6.22 -6.18 12.54
C PHE A 25 5.68 -6.90 13.77
N SER A 26 6.48 -7.00 14.83
CA SER A 26 6.01 -7.46 16.13
C SER A 26 5.45 -6.26 16.91
N PRO A 27 4.20 -6.30 17.42
CA PRO A 27 3.66 -5.21 18.23
C PRO A 27 4.46 -4.88 19.51
N HIS A 28 5.36 -5.78 19.91
CA HIS A 28 6.26 -5.61 21.04
C HIS A 28 7.64 -5.06 20.64
N GLU A 29 7.91 -4.84 19.35
CA GLU A 29 9.04 -4.01 18.93
C GLU A 29 8.77 -2.59 19.44
N ALA A 30 9.56 -2.15 20.41
CA ALA A 30 9.61 -0.73 20.74
C ALA A 30 10.02 0.03 19.48
N ALA A 31 9.44 1.21 19.26
CA ALA A 31 9.94 2.18 18.28
C ALA A 31 11.33 2.63 18.75
N GLN A 32 12.35 1.81 18.51
CA GLN A 32 13.73 2.10 18.87
C GLN A 32 14.33 2.92 17.73
N GLU A 33 14.82 4.10 18.10
CA GLU A 33 15.64 4.94 17.24
C GLU A 33 16.88 4.17 16.76
N ASP A 34 16.97 4.04 15.44
CA ASP A 34 18.19 4.02 14.62
C ASP A 34 19.28 2.94 14.86
N GLN A 35 19.05 1.97 15.74
CA GLN A 35 19.89 0.76 15.77
C GLN A 35 19.37 -0.27 14.78
N GLY A 36 19.58 0.03 13.49
CA GLY A 36 19.30 -0.78 12.31
C GLY A 36 18.58 -2.12 12.57
N ASP A 37 17.32 -2.18 12.15
CA ASP A 37 16.41 -3.33 12.25
C ASP A 37 17.15 -4.69 12.22
N ARG A 38 17.16 -5.36 13.38
CA ARG A 38 17.75 -6.70 13.56
C ARG A 38 16.70 -7.81 13.48
N HIS A 39 15.46 -7.48 13.10
CA HIS A 39 14.36 -8.44 13.10
C HIS A 39 14.63 -9.57 12.09
N PRO A 40 14.38 -10.85 12.43
CA PRO A 40 14.62 -11.99 11.53
C PRO A 40 13.94 -11.85 10.16
N ASN A 41 12.80 -11.16 10.13
CA ASN A 41 12.03 -10.88 8.91
C ASN A 41 12.37 -9.54 8.22
N ARG A 42 13.48 -8.86 8.54
CA ARG A 42 13.85 -7.60 7.87
C ARG A 42 13.89 -7.72 6.36
N LYS A 43 14.37 -8.86 5.83
CA LYS A 43 14.42 -9.12 4.38
C LYS A 43 13.03 -9.14 3.70
N ALA A 44 11.96 -9.36 4.47
CA ALA A 44 10.59 -9.37 3.98
C ALA A 44 9.88 -8.01 4.05
N ARG A 45 10.50 -7.01 4.70
CA ARG A 45 9.96 -5.65 4.80
C ARG A 45 10.09 -4.92 3.47
N GLY A 46 9.12 -4.08 3.14
CA GLY A 46 9.03 -3.35 1.87
C GLY A 46 8.59 -4.20 0.67
N GLN A 47 8.51 -5.54 0.80
CA GLN A 47 8.11 -6.41 -0.32
C GLN A 47 6.62 -6.28 -0.63
N LEU A 48 6.27 -6.45 -1.91
CA LEU A 48 4.89 -6.59 -2.36
C LEU A 48 4.26 -7.87 -1.82
N ARG A 49 2.97 -7.82 -1.49
CA ARG A 49 2.25 -8.94 -0.87
C ARG A 49 0.88 -9.14 -1.49
N THR A 50 0.42 -10.39 -1.51
CA THR A 50 -0.93 -10.76 -1.92
C THR A 50 -1.72 -11.30 -0.75
N LYS A 51 -3.03 -11.03 -0.76
CA LYS A 51 -3.98 -11.65 0.17
C LYS A 51 -4.01 -13.16 -0.06
N ILE A 52 -4.21 -13.89 1.03
CA ILE A 52 -4.46 -15.33 0.97
C ILE A 52 -5.95 -15.50 0.65
N GLU A 53 -6.25 -16.34 -0.33
CA GLU A 53 -7.64 -16.68 -0.65
C GLU A 53 -8.28 -17.39 0.56
N SER A 54 -9.51 -17.02 0.91
CA SER A 54 -10.20 -17.53 2.10
C SER A 54 -9.48 -17.27 3.44
N GLY A 55 -8.65 -16.23 3.52
CA GLY A 55 -7.99 -15.81 4.76
C GLY A 55 -7.78 -14.29 4.87
N GLU A 56 -7.50 -13.83 6.09
CA GLU A 56 -7.25 -12.40 6.38
C GLU A 56 -5.76 -12.01 6.29
N GLY A 57 -4.89 -13.01 6.10
CA GLY A 57 -3.45 -12.85 6.02
C GLY A 57 -2.95 -12.41 4.64
N THR A 58 -1.64 -12.13 4.58
CA THR A 58 -0.93 -11.83 3.33
C THR A 58 0.38 -12.60 3.25
N ILE A 59 0.82 -12.91 2.04
CA ILE A 59 2.15 -13.50 1.79
C ILE A 59 2.94 -12.67 0.76
N PRO A 60 4.28 -12.73 0.77
CA PRO A 60 5.10 -12.10 -0.28
C PRO A 60 4.75 -12.61 -1.68
N VAL A 61 4.84 -11.71 -2.66
CA VAL A 61 4.80 -12.07 -4.08
C VAL A 61 6.06 -12.88 -4.42
N ARG A 62 5.91 -13.96 -5.19
CA ARG A 62 7.06 -14.82 -5.59
C ARG A 62 7.79 -14.19 -6.79
N SER A 63 9.10 -14.37 -6.90
CA SER A 63 9.85 -13.85 -8.07
C SER A 63 9.46 -14.50 -9.39
N THR A 64 8.93 -15.73 -9.34
CA THR A 64 8.46 -16.50 -10.50
C THR A 64 6.95 -16.41 -10.70
N THR A 65 6.31 -15.29 -10.35
CA THR A 65 4.84 -15.21 -10.38
C THR A 65 4.34 -15.37 -11.82
N THR A 66 3.60 -16.44 -12.07
CA THR A 66 2.84 -16.64 -13.32
C THR A 66 1.73 -15.60 -13.39
N ILE A 67 1.54 -14.99 -14.56
CA ILE A 67 0.38 -14.12 -14.81
C ILE A 67 -0.89 -14.95 -14.58
N GLN A 68 -1.83 -14.42 -13.82
CA GLN A 68 -3.11 -15.09 -13.62
C GLN A 68 -3.90 -15.14 -14.92
N THR A 69 -4.42 -16.31 -15.27
CA THR A 69 -5.39 -16.44 -16.36
C THR A 69 -6.79 -16.59 -15.80
N TRP A 70 -7.78 -16.16 -16.59
CA TRP A 70 -9.18 -16.24 -16.20
C TRP A 70 -9.63 -17.68 -15.98
N ASP A 71 -9.30 -18.56 -16.93
CA ASP A 71 -9.62 -19.98 -16.88
C ASP A 71 -8.85 -20.71 -15.78
N GLY A 72 -7.58 -20.37 -15.55
CA GLY A 72 -6.77 -20.93 -14.47
C GLY A 72 -7.38 -20.66 -13.11
N VAL A 73 -7.73 -19.40 -12.83
CA VAL A 73 -8.39 -19.03 -11.56
C VAL A 73 -9.75 -19.73 -11.42
N LEU A 74 -10.55 -19.79 -12.48
CA LEU A 74 -11.83 -20.53 -12.46
C LEU A 74 -11.65 -22.03 -12.21
N GLN A 75 -10.53 -22.60 -12.63
CA GLN A 75 -10.18 -24.01 -12.41
C GLN A 75 -9.50 -24.27 -11.05
N GLY A 76 -9.36 -23.25 -10.20
CA GLY A 76 -8.83 -23.36 -8.85
C GLY A 76 -7.37 -22.95 -8.69
N GLU A 77 -6.75 -22.32 -9.70
CA GLU A 77 -5.53 -21.57 -9.45
C GLU A 77 -5.81 -20.42 -8.48
N ARG A 78 -4.83 -20.16 -7.63
CA ARG A 78 -5.00 -19.21 -6.54
C ARG A 78 -5.27 -17.79 -7.06
N LEU A 79 -6.34 -17.17 -6.54
CA LEU A 79 -6.57 -15.74 -6.73
C LEU A 79 -5.57 -14.88 -5.95
N LEU A 80 -4.90 -13.98 -6.66
CA LEU A 80 -3.91 -13.03 -6.18
C LEU A 80 -4.50 -11.63 -6.23
N THR A 81 -4.91 -11.15 -5.05
CA THR A 81 -5.28 -9.75 -4.84
C THR A 81 -4.19 -9.06 -4.04
N MET A 82 -3.70 -7.92 -4.52
CA MET A 82 -2.68 -7.14 -3.79
C MET A 82 -3.13 -6.73 -2.38
N SER A 83 -2.17 -6.63 -1.47
CA SER A 83 -2.41 -6.21 -0.08
C SER A 83 -2.90 -4.77 0.01
N CYS A 84 -3.56 -4.42 1.12
CA CYS A 84 -4.07 -3.05 1.31
C CYS A 84 -2.94 -2.03 1.42
N SER A 85 -1.81 -2.39 2.05
CA SER A 85 -0.61 -1.55 2.10
C SER A 85 -0.10 -1.19 0.70
N ASP A 86 -0.05 -2.18 -0.21
CA ASP A 86 0.40 -1.97 -1.60
C ASP A 86 -0.61 -1.12 -2.40
N LYS A 87 -1.90 -1.29 -2.14
CA LYS A 87 -2.95 -0.46 -2.77
C LYS A 87 -2.92 0.99 -2.28
N ILE A 88 -2.64 1.22 -1.00
CA ILE A 88 -2.47 2.58 -0.45
C ILE A 88 -1.24 3.25 -1.06
N ALA A 89 -0.11 2.55 -1.17
CA ALA A 89 1.07 3.09 -1.86
C ALA A 89 0.76 3.45 -3.32
N ARG A 90 -0.03 2.63 -4.01
CA ARG A 90 -0.53 2.96 -5.35
C ARG A 90 -1.38 4.23 -5.36
N TRP A 91 -2.25 4.43 -4.37
CA TRP A 91 -3.06 5.65 -4.24
C TRP A 91 -2.20 6.89 -3.94
N ASN A 92 -1.11 6.73 -3.19
CA ASN A 92 -0.16 7.82 -2.94
C ASN A 92 0.66 8.22 -4.16
N VAL A 93 0.61 7.44 -5.25
CA VAL A 93 1.22 7.83 -6.53
C VAL A 93 0.16 8.27 -7.54
N LEU A 94 -0.85 7.43 -7.78
CA LEU A 94 -1.83 7.63 -8.84
C LEU A 94 -3.10 8.40 -8.40
N GLY A 95 -3.21 8.72 -7.13
CA GLY A 95 -4.43 9.24 -6.53
C GLY A 95 -5.52 8.17 -6.33
N ILE A 96 -6.55 8.54 -5.56
CA ILE A 96 -7.67 7.66 -5.19
C ILE A 96 -8.76 7.57 -6.26
N GLN A 97 -8.78 8.51 -7.22
CA GLN A 97 -9.84 8.66 -8.23
C GLN A 97 -9.87 7.50 -9.24
N GLY A 98 -8.74 6.83 -9.47
CA GLY A 98 -8.62 5.76 -10.46
C GLY A 98 -8.72 6.25 -11.92
N ALA A 99 -8.58 5.31 -12.85
CA ALA A 99 -8.39 5.63 -14.26
C ALA A 99 -9.59 6.35 -14.90
N LEU A 100 -10.80 5.83 -14.71
CA LEU A 100 -11.99 6.39 -15.38
C LEU A 100 -12.31 7.81 -14.92
N LEU A 101 -12.18 8.10 -13.61
CA LEU A 101 -12.48 9.43 -13.10
C LEU A 101 -11.38 10.45 -13.45
N SER A 102 -10.13 10.00 -13.61
CA SER A 102 -9.01 10.85 -14.04
C SER A 102 -9.18 11.48 -15.43
N LEU A 103 -10.11 10.95 -16.25
CA LEU A 103 -10.48 11.57 -17.52
C LEU A 103 -11.19 12.92 -17.32
N PHE A 104 -11.77 13.15 -16.15
CA PHE A 104 -12.55 14.33 -15.83
C PHE A 104 -11.86 15.23 -14.79
N VAL A 105 -11.15 14.65 -13.83
CA VAL A 105 -10.58 15.37 -12.67
C VAL A 105 -9.06 15.22 -12.56
N GLU A 106 -8.39 16.23 -12.00
CA GLU A 106 -6.99 16.14 -11.57
C GLU A 106 -6.79 15.07 -10.47
N PRO A 107 -5.55 14.56 -10.25
CA PRO A 107 -5.28 13.55 -9.24
C PRO A 107 -5.72 14.00 -7.83
N ILE A 108 -6.39 13.10 -7.11
CA ILE A 108 -6.86 13.36 -5.74
C ILE A 108 -6.08 12.47 -4.78
N TYR A 109 -5.47 13.05 -3.75
CA TYR A 109 -4.72 12.32 -2.74
C TYR A 109 -5.40 12.40 -1.37
N LEU A 110 -5.04 11.45 -0.50
CA LEU A 110 -5.45 11.49 0.90
C LEU A 110 -4.52 12.42 1.66
N SER A 111 -5.10 13.37 2.39
CA SER A 111 -4.34 14.28 3.25
C SER A 111 -3.95 13.61 4.58
N SER A 112 -4.64 12.54 4.97
CA SER A 112 -4.30 11.78 6.17
C SER A 112 -4.71 10.32 6.08
N ILE A 113 -3.93 9.45 6.73
CA ILE A 113 -4.25 8.05 7.00
C ILE A 113 -4.22 7.86 8.51
N ILE A 114 -5.39 7.59 9.10
CA ILE A 114 -5.57 7.44 10.55
C ILE A 114 -5.82 5.97 10.86
N LEU A 115 -5.06 5.42 11.83
CA LEU A 115 -5.18 4.04 12.27
C LEU A 115 -5.73 3.96 13.69
N GLY A 116 -6.81 3.20 13.89
CA GLY A 116 -7.39 2.98 15.22
C GLY A 116 -6.57 2.03 16.11
N SER A 117 -5.74 1.16 15.52
CA SER A 117 -4.88 0.21 16.24
C SER A 117 -3.71 -0.27 15.38
N LEU A 118 -2.72 -0.91 16.02
CA LEU A 118 -1.50 -1.41 15.38
C LEU A 118 -0.73 -0.32 14.61
N TYR A 119 -0.77 0.92 15.11
CA TYR A 119 0.01 2.01 14.55
C TYR A 119 1.49 1.83 14.91
N HIS A 120 2.35 1.90 13.90
CA HIS A 120 3.80 2.05 14.06
C HIS A 120 4.30 2.98 12.95
N GLY A 121 4.87 4.12 13.31
CA GLY A 121 5.26 5.18 12.39
C GLY A 121 6.14 4.67 11.24
N ASP A 122 7.27 4.05 11.57
CA ASP A 122 8.24 3.58 10.57
C ASP A 122 7.70 2.51 9.62
N HIS A 123 6.77 1.67 10.09
CA HIS A 123 6.18 0.61 9.26
C HIS A 123 5.10 1.16 8.34
N LEU A 124 4.29 2.09 8.86
CA LEU A 124 3.28 2.76 8.05
C LEU A 124 3.94 3.65 6.99
N SER A 125 4.93 4.47 7.35
CA SER A 125 5.64 5.35 6.41
C SER A 125 6.35 4.55 5.32
N ARG A 126 7.05 3.48 5.70
CA ARG A 126 7.70 2.57 4.76
C ARG A 126 6.71 1.99 3.78
N ALA A 127 5.62 1.42 4.29
CA ALA A 127 4.63 0.74 3.47
C ALA A 127 3.86 1.70 2.55
N ALA A 128 3.54 2.91 3.03
CA ALA A 128 2.70 3.88 2.34
C ALA A 128 3.46 4.68 1.27
N TYR A 129 4.75 4.99 1.46
CA TYR A 129 5.50 5.78 0.48
C TYR A 129 7.02 5.54 0.49
N GLN A 130 7.71 5.37 1.63
CA GLN A 130 9.19 5.42 1.63
C GLN A 130 9.84 4.27 0.84
N ARG A 131 9.21 3.09 0.78
CA ARG A 131 9.75 1.95 0.01
C ARG A 131 9.76 2.15 -1.51
N ILE A 132 9.09 3.21 -1.99
CA ILE A 132 9.05 3.62 -3.40
C ILE A 132 9.52 5.07 -3.57
N ALA A 133 10.31 5.60 -2.62
CA ALA A 133 10.78 6.98 -2.64
C ALA A 133 11.66 7.33 -3.85
N GLU A 134 12.25 6.31 -4.49
CA GLU A 134 13.08 6.43 -5.70
C GLU A 134 12.25 6.42 -7.00
N ILE A 135 10.93 6.61 -6.93
CA ILE A 135 10.10 6.71 -8.15
C ILE A 135 10.40 8.02 -8.89
N GLU A 136 10.66 7.90 -10.19
CA GLU A 136 11.01 9.02 -11.08
C GLU A 136 10.04 9.10 -12.26
N ASP A 137 10.16 10.14 -13.08
CA ASP A 137 9.42 10.32 -14.35
C ASP A 137 7.89 10.28 -14.23
N LEU A 138 7.33 10.77 -13.12
CA LEU A 138 5.88 10.90 -12.96
C LEU A 138 5.33 11.97 -13.94
N PRO A 139 4.16 11.73 -14.57
CA PRO A 139 3.50 12.74 -15.38
C PRO A 139 3.16 14.01 -14.60
N SER A 140 2.86 15.09 -15.31
CA SER A 140 2.44 16.34 -14.67
C SER A 140 1.26 16.12 -13.70
N LEU A 141 1.29 16.84 -12.58
CA LEU A 141 0.34 16.77 -11.46
C LEU A 141 0.41 15.50 -10.60
N TYR A 142 1.05 14.43 -11.06
CA TYR A 142 1.26 13.23 -10.24
C TYR A 142 2.52 13.35 -9.40
N VAL A 143 2.41 12.96 -8.13
CA VAL A 143 3.50 12.99 -7.16
C VAL A 143 3.47 11.72 -6.31
N LEU A 144 4.57 11.45 -5.60
CA LEU A 144 4.54 10.59 -4.42
C LEU A 144 4.07 11.44 -3.23
N ASN A 145 2.78 11.34 -2.90
CA ASN A 145 2.12 12.05 -1.79
C ASN A 145 2.47 11.47 -0.42
#